data_AF-A0A9Q0T207-F1
#
_entry.id   AF-A0A9Q0T207-F1
#
_cell.length_a   1.000
_cell.length_b   1.000
_cell.length_c   1.000
_cell.angle_alpha   90.00
_cell.angle_beta   90.00
_cell.angle_gamma   90.00
#
_symmetry.space_group_name_H-M   'P 1'
#
loop_
_entity.id
_entity.type
_entity.pdbx_description
1 polymer ?
#
loop_
_entity_poly.entity_id
_entity_poly.type
_entity_poly.pdbx_seq_one_letter_code
_entity_poly.pdbx_strand_id
1 'polypeptide(L)'
;MQAYNLSRDHKPDLEAEKERILKAGGFIHAGRVNSSLNLARAIGDVEFKQNKFLPVEKQIVTANPDINIVELCDDDDFLVLACDGIWYASNVTFHSQYLRRLFHDVLILLIKEKEHA
;
A
#
# COMPACT_ATOMS: atom_id res chain seq x y z
N MET A 1 13.49 -16.45 -8.62
CA MET A 1 12.95 -15.08 -8.76
C MET A 1 12.04 -14.86 -7.57
N GLN A 2 12.39 -13.91 -6.70
CA GLN A 2 11.74 -13.68 -5.41
C GLN A 2 11.21 -12.26 -5.38
N ALA A 3 10.06 -12.07 -4.75
CA ALA A 3 9.33 -10.82 -4.70
C ALA A 3 9.60 -10.07 -3.39
N TYR A 4 9.84 -8.77 -3.48
CA TYR A 4 10.11 -7.90 -2.34
C TYR A 4 9.18 -6.70 -2.40
N ASN A 5 8.39 -6.51 -1.35
CA ASN A 5 7.36 -5.47 -1.30
C ASN A 5 7.99 -4.14 -0.87
N LEU A 6 8.05 -3.16 -1.76
CA LEU A 6 8.46 -1.79 -1.41
C LEU A 6 7.40 -1.01 -0.62
N SER A 7 6.15 -1.45 -0.69
CA SER A 7 5.00 -0.80 -0.07
C SER A 7 4.15 -1.82 0.66
N ARG A 8 3.49 -1.37 1.73
CA ARG A 8 2.42 -2.11 2.39
C ARG A 8 1.07 -1.54 2.00
N ASP A 9 0.05 -2.38 2.01
CA ASP A 9 -1.32 -1.96 1.82
C ASP A 9 -1.86 -1.32 3.12
N HIS A 10 -2.50 -0.16 3.00
CA HIS A 10 -3.02 0.62 4.12
C HIS A 10 -4.52 0.34 4.30
N LYS A 11 -4.85 -0.91 4.63
CA LYS A 11 -6.21 -1.33 4.96
C LYS A 11 -6.60 -0.87 6.38
N PRO A 12 -7.88 -0.56 6.65
CA PRO A 12 -8.31 0.00 7.94
C PRO A 12 -7.98 -0.87 9.15
N ASP A 13 -7.94 -2.19 8.99
CA ASP A 13 -7.64 -3.19 10.02
C ASP A 13 -6.15 -3.29 10.40
N LEU A 14 -5.24 -2.70 9.62
CA LEU A 14 -3.82 -2.58 9.98
C LEU A 14 -3.69 -1.74 11.25
N GLU A 15 -3.02 -2.27 12.28
CA GLU A 15 -3.11 -1.71 13.65
C GLU A 15 -2.75 -0.22 13.75
N ALA A 16 -1.72 0.24 13.01
CA ALA A 16 -1.34 1.66 12.97
C ALA A 16 -2.40 2.57 12.30
N GLU A 17 -3.14 2.05 11.31
CA GLU A 17 -4.23 2.76 10.64
C GLU A 17 -5.45 2.81 11.55
N LYS A 18 -5.83 1.66 12.13
CA LYS A 18 -6.90 1.50 13.11
C LYS A 18 -6.71 2.41 14.33
N GLU A 19 -5.50 2.45 14.88
CA GLU A 19 -5.17 3.31 16.01
C GLU A 19 -5.36 4.80 15.66
N ARG A 20 -4.91 5.25 14.48
CA ARG A 20 -5.14 6.62 14.00
C ARG A 20 -6.63 6.90 13.83
N ILE A 21 -7.37 6.02 13.15
CA ILE A 21 -8.81 6.17 12.88
C ILE A 21 -9.58 6.36 14.20
N LEU A 22 -9.32 5.51 15.20
CA LEU A 22 -9.96 5.58 16.51
C LEU A 22 -9.57 6.84 17.27
N LYS A 23 -8.28 7.21 17.29
CA LYS A 23 -7.79 8.46 17.92
C LYS A 23 -8.34 9.72 17.25
N ALA A 24 -8.67 9.66 15.97
CA ALA A 24 -9.28 10.75 15.22
C ALA A 24 -10.80 10.89 15.43
N GLY A 25 -11.42 9.99 16.20
CA GLY A 25 -12.86 9.94 16.45
C GLY A 25 -13.67 9.16 15.40
N GLY A 26 -13.00 8.45 14.50
CA GLY A 26 -13.64 7.52 13.56
C GLY A 26 -13.81 6.12 14.15
N PHE A 27 -14.46 5.24 13.39
CA PHE A 27 -14.64 3.83 13.75
C PHE A 27 -14.46 2.93 12.51
N ILE A 28 -14.35 1.62 12.73
CA ILE A 28 -14.27 0.63 11.67
C ILE A 28 -15.41 -0.37 11.84
N HIS A 29 -16.16 -0.60 10.76
CA HIS A 29 -17.22 -1.59 10.71
C HIS A 29 -17.16 -2.35 9.38
N ALA A 30 -17.19 -3.69 9.43
CA ALA A 30 -17.08 -4.56 8.25
C ALA A 30 -15.92 -4.19 7.29
N GLY A 31 -14.74 -3.87 7.84
CA GLY A 31 -13.57 -3.46 7.07
C GLY A 31 -13.63 -2.04 6.48
N ARG A 32 -14.64 -1.23 6.84
CA ARG A 32 -14.83 0.14 6.35
C ARG A 32 -14.72 1.20 7.44
N VAL A 33 -13.99 2.26 7.14
CA VAL A 33 -13.87 3.49 7.92
C VAL A 33 -15.20 4.24 7.91
N ASN A 34 -15.74 4.48 9.11
CA ASN A 34 -17.07 5.05 9.35
C ASN A 34 -18.19 4.40 8.50
N SER A 35 -18.09 3.07 8.28
CA SER A 35 -18.94 2.28 7.38
C SER A 35 -18.91 2.69 5.89
N SER A 36 -18.08 3.65 5.49
CA SER A 36 -18.03 4.19 4.13
C SER A 36 -16.84 3.66 3.32
N LEU A 37 -15.62 4.06 3.64
CA LEU A 37 -14.42 3.79 2.82
C LEU A 37 -13.72 2.49 3.26
N ASN A 38 -13.37 1.62 2.31
CA ASN A 38 -12.55 0.41 2.54
C ASN A 38 -11.03 0.68 2.48
N LEU A 39 -10.64 1.94 2.66
CA LEU A 39 -9.28 2.48 2.54
C LEU A 39 -8.97 3.31 3.80
N ALA A 40 -7.74 3.25 4.31
CA ALA A 40 -7.34 4.10 5.43
C ALA A 40 -6.59 5.38 5.00
N ARG A 41 -6.01 5.40 3.79
CA ARG A 41 -5.25 6.52 3.23
C ARG A 41 -5.69 6.83 1.81
N ALA A 42 -5.74 8.12 1.49
CA ALA A 42 -6.14 8.63 0.17
C ALA A 42 -5.80 10.11 0.01
N ILE A 43 -5.64 10.55 -1.24
CA ILE A 43 -5.72 11.97 -1.63
C ILE A 43 -7.19 12.24 -2.00
N GLY A 44 -7.76 13.38 -1.58
CA GLY A 44 -9.22 13.61 -1.62
C GLY A 44 -9.87 13.39 -0.25
N ASP A 45 -11.08 12.81 -0.21
CA ASP A 45 -11.82 12.40 1.01
C ASP A 45 -11.81 13.48 2.12
N VAL A 46 -12.14 14.70 1.72
CA VAL A 46 -11.96 15.93 2.52
C VAL A 46 -12.83 15.92 3.77
N GLU A 47 -14.00 15.29 3.71
CA GLU A 47 -14.93 15.11 4.81
C GLU A 47 -14.35 14.26 5.97
N PHE A 48 -13.39 13.37 5.69
CA PHE A 48 -12.66 12.59 6.70
C PHE A 48 -11.46 13.34 7.31
N LYS A 49 -11.23 14.58 6.87
CA LYS A 49 -10.04 15.40 7.16
C LYS A 49 -10.36 16.75 7.83
N GLN A 50 -11.53 16.86 8.43
CA GLN A 50 -12.04 18.11 9.02
C GLN A 50 -11.71 18.32 10.52
N ASN A 51 -10.92 17.44 11.15
CA ASN A 51 -10.60 17.60 12.57
C ASN A 51 -9.55 18.71 12.76
N LYS A 52 -10.03 19.91 13.11
CA LYS A 52 -9.22 21.13 13.31
C LYS A 52 -8.22 21.06 14.46
N PHE A 53 -8.32 20.07 15.34
CA PHE A 53 -7.43 19.88 16.48
C PHE A 53 -6.34 18.84 16.22
N LEU A 54 -6.38 18.18 15.05
CA LEU A 54 -5.38 17.20 14.64
C LEU A 54 -4.60 17.72 13.42
N PRO A 55 -3.30 17.45 13.33
CA PRO A 55 -2.52 17.73 12.14
C PRO A 55 -2.96 16.82 10.97
N VAL A 56 -2.56 17.17 9.75
CA VAL A 56 -3.07 16.56 8.51
C VAL A 56 -2.81 15.05 8.43
N GLU A 57 -1.72 14.58 9.02
CA GLU A 57 -1.32 13.18 9.03
C GLU A 57 -2.11 12.31 10.03
N LYS A 58 -2.80 12.93 11.00
CA LYS A 58 -3.56 12.27 12.08
C LYS A 58 -5.08 12.31 11.89
N GLN A 59 -5.55 12.71 10.71
CA GLN A 59 -6.97 12.66 10.34
C GLN A 59 -7.49 11.21 10.22
N ILE A 60 -8.81 11.02 10.16
CA ILE A 60 -9.43 9.68 10.05
C ILE A 60 -8.88 8.95 8.82
N VAL A 61 -9.01 9.58 7.65
CA VAL A 61 -8.28 9.22 6.43
C VAL A 61 -7.14 10.23 6.25
N THR A 62 -5.93 9.76 6.00
CA THR A 62 -4.75 10.62 5.81
C THR A 62 -4.26 10.60 4.36
N ALA A 63 -3.70 11.74 3.91
CA ALA A 63 -2.98 11.83 2.64
C ALA A 63 -1.45 11.63 2.82
N ASN A 64 -0.98 11.41 4.04
CA ASN A 64 0.43 11.20 4.33
C ASN A 64 0.90 9.82 3.81
N PRO A 65 1.87 9.76 2.88
CA PRO A 65 2.41 8.50 2.38
C PRO A 65 3.37 7.86 3.39
N ASP A 66 3.57 6.55 3.29
CA ASP A 66 4.81 5.92 3.76
C ASP A 66 5.83 6.05 2.62
N ILE A 67 7.08 6.40 2.93
CA ILE A 67 8.16 6.59 1.95
C ILE A 67 9.30 5.63 2.28
N ASN A 68 9.64 4.76 1.32
CA ASN A 68 10.82 3.91 1.38
C ASN A 68 11.78 4.35 0.27
N ILE A 69 13.07 4.47 0.60
CA ILE A 69 14.16 4.77 -0.34
C ILE A 69 15.02 3.52 -0.41
N VAL A 70 15.33 3.06 -1.62
CA VAL A 70 16.12 1.86 -1.87
C VAL A 70 17.14 2.17 -2.97
N GLU A 71 18.38 1.71 -2.78
CA GLU A 71 19.42 1.80 -3.80
C GLU A 71 19.29 0.61 -4.77
N LEU A 72 19.42 0.88 -6.07
CA LEU A 72 19.34 -0.15 -7.11
C LEU A 72 20.71 -0.75 -7.39
N CYS A 73 20.72 -2.01 -7.81
CA CYS A 73 21.93 -2.74 -8.20
C CYS A 73 21.76 -3.49 -9.53
N ASP A 74 22.86 -4.01 -10.10
CA ASP A 74 22.86 -4.74 -11.38
C ASP A 74 22.05 -6.07 -11.35
N ASP A 75 21.63 -6.51 -10.16
CA ASP A 75 20.83 -7.71 -9.92
C ASP A 75 19.31 -7.44 -9.94
N ASP A 76 18.88 -6.18 -10.19
CA ASP A 76 17.48 -5.73 -10.17
C ASP A 76 16.84 -5.71 -11.57
N ASP A 77 15.72 -6.44 -11.73
CA ASP A 77 15.11 -6.66 -13.05
C ASP A 77 14.24 -5.47 -13.57
N PHE A 78 13.35 -4.84 -12.77
CA PHE A 78 12.24 -3.96 -13.24
C PHE A 78 11.52 -3.18 -12.05
N LEU A 79 10.49 -2.27 -12.21
CA LEU A 79 9.61 -1.65 -11.11
C LEU A 79 8.04 -1.62 -11.25
N VAL A 80 7.23 -2.31 -10.41
CA VAL A 80 5.76 -2.50 -10.57
C VAL A 80 4.98 -1.47 -9.81
N LEU A 81 4.00 -0.91 -10.50
CA LEU A 81 2.97 -0.06 -9.94
C LEU A 81 1.64 -0.56 -10.53
N ALA A 82 0.78 -1.09 -9.67
CA ALA A 82 -0.53 -1.63 -10.03
C ALA A 82 -1.55 -1.33 -8.92
N CYS A 83 -2.83 -1.29 -9.27
CA CYS A 83 -3.92 -1.11 -8.31
C CYS A 83 -4.44 -2.45 -7.76
N ASP A 84 -5.25 -2.40 -6.70
CA ASP A 84 -5.88 -3.54 -6.02
C ASP A 84 -6.51 -4.56 -6.97
N GLY A 85 -7.06 -4.13 -8.12
CA GLY A 85 -7.68 -5.02 -9.11
C GLY A 85 -6.73 -6.05 -9.73
N ILE A 86 -5.43 -5.75 -9.78
CA ILE A 86 -4.39 -6.71 -10.15
C ILE A 86 -4.03 -7.56 -8.92
N TRP A 87 -3.69 -6.93 -7.80
CA TRP A 87 -3.21 -7.61 -6.60
C TRP A 87 -4.20 -8.61 -5.98
N TYR A 88 -5.50 -8.36 -6.10
CA TYR A 88 -6.55 -9.24 -5.59
C TYR A 88 -6.63 -10.57 -6.38
N ALA A 89 -6.13 -10.62 -7.61
CA ALA A 89 -6.35 -11.75 -8.52
C ALA A 89 -5.43 -12.96 -8.28
N SER A 90 -4.24 -12.78 -7.67
CA SER A 90 -3.35 -13.92 -7.37
C SER A 90 -2.18 -13.57 -6.42
N ASN A 91 -1.67 -14.61 -5.75
CA ASN A 91 -0.49 -14.53 -4.86
C ASN A 91 0.74 -13.98 -5.62
N VAL A 92 1.58 -13.17 -4.97
CA VAL A 92 2.61 -12.31 -5.59
C VAL A 92 3.54 -13.08 -6.55
N THR A 93 3.89 -14.33 -6.20
CA THR A 93 4.73 -15.21 -7.03
C THR A 93 4.11 -15.54 -8.40
N PHE A 94 2.78 -15.62 -8.51
CA PHE A 94 2.07 -15.93 -9.76
C PHE A 94 2.11 -14.75 -10.74
N HIS A 95 1.95 -13.52 -10.24
CA HIS A 95 2.06 -12.30 -11.03
C HIS A 95 3.42 -12.15 -11.72
N SER A 96 4.52 -12.42 -10.99
CA SER A 96 5.88 -12.27 -11.54
C SER A 96 6.16 -13.16 -12.76
N GLN A 97 5.55 -14.35 -12.84
CA GLN A 97 5.69 -15.25 -13.99
C GLN A 97 4.72 -14.93 -15.14
N TYR A 98 3.51 -14.45 -14.81
CA TYR A 98 2.47 -14.12 -15.79
C TYR A 98 2.75 -12.79 -16.51
N LEU A 99 3.15 -11.74 -15.78
CA LEU A 99 3.35 -10.39 -16.33
C LEU A 99 4.52 -10.31 -17.32
N ARG A 100 5.64 -11.02 -17.05
CA ARG A 100 6.79 -11.14 -17.97
C ARG A 100 6.41 -11.70 -19.35
N ARG A 101 5.26 -12.38 -19.46
CA ARG A 101 4.78 -13.01 -20.71
C ARG A 101 3.81 -12.13 -21.50
N LEU A 102 3.24 -11.09 -20.89
CA LEU A 102 2.24 -10.21 -21.51
C LEU A 102 2.78 -8.81 -21.81
N PHE A 103 3.76 -8.32 -21.05
CA PHE A 103 4.25 -6.96 -21.17
C PHE A 103 5.77 -6.95 -21.22
N HIS A 104 6.30 -6.70 -22.42
CA HIS A 104 7.74 -6.56 -22.65
C HIS A 104 8.27 -5.17 -22.23
N ASP A 105 7.36 -4.21 -22.01
CA ASP A 105 7.63 -2.78 -21.77
C ASP A 105 6.96 -2.23 -20.50
N VAL A 106 6.63 -3.10 -19.53
CA VAL A 106 6.08 -2.68 -18.23
C VAL A 106 7.03 -3.04 -17.09
N LEU A 107 7.28 -2.03 -16.27
CA LEU A 107 8.17 -1.99 -15.11
C LEU A 107 7.56 -2.92 -13.98
N ILE A 108 8.32 -3.80 -13.29
CA ILE A 108 7.94 -4.73 -12.15
C ILE A 108 8.98 -4.86 -10.97
N LEU A 109 8.83 -4.42 -9.69
CA LEU A 109 9.99 -4.34 -8.72
C LEU A 109 9.95 -5.43 -7.69
N LEU A 110 11.04 -6.20 -7.69
CA LEU A 110 11.22 -7.40 -6.90
C LEU A 110 12.74 -7.59 -6.72
N ILE A 111 13.37 -6.82 -5.81
CA ILE A 111 14.84 -6.78 -5.60
C ILE A 111 15.32 -8.05 -4.91
N LYS A 112 16.14 -8.85 -5.59
CA LYS A 112 16.70 -10.11 -5.11
C LYS A 112 17.78 -9.86 -4.04
N GLU A 113 17.65 -10.49 -2.88
CA GLU A 113 18.77 -10.73 -1.95
C GLU A 113 18.95 -12.24 -1.75
N LYS A 114 20.19 -12.72 -1.80
CA LYS A 114 20.52 -14.10 -1.39
C LYS A 114 20.88 -14.10 0.09
N GLU A 115 20.31 -15.03 0.84
CA GLU A 115 20.87 -15.41 2.14
C GLU A 115 22.35 -15.76 1.96
N HIS A 116 23.23 -15.02 2.65
CA HIS A 116 24.60 -15.44 2.88
C HIS A 116 24.62 -16.40 4.08
N ALA A 117 25.38 -17.48 3.92
CA ALA A 117 25.55 -18.56 4.91
C ALA A 117 26.36 -18.12 6.15
#